data_AF-A0A1G1H1H4-F1
#
_entry.id   AF-A0A1G1H1H4-F1
#
_cell.length_a   1.000
_cell.length_b   1.000
_cell.length_c   1.000
_cell.angle_alpha   90.00
_cell.angle_beta   90.00
_cell.angle_gamma   90.00
#
_symmetry.space_group_name_H-M   'P 1'
#
loop_
_entity.id
_entity.type
_entity.pdbx_description
1 polymer ?
#
loop_
_entity_poly.entity_id
_entity_poly.type
_entity_poly.pdbx_seq_one_letter_code
_entity_poly.pdbx_strand_id
1 'polypeptide(L)'
;MSRLPAQYTGIQNRYQEVIAALENLGRATKSAGPLDKKASELVQLAAAAAVHSEGSVHSHARRALEAGATADEVRHAIVLLTSTIGFPTVSAALSWVDDVLEKRKPSSTPKD
;
A
#
# COMPACT_ATOMS: atom_id res chain seq x y z
N MET A 1 -3.07 -13.47 8.36
CA MET A 1 -2.51 -13.17 7.02
C MET A 1 -3.67 -12.85 6.10
N SER A 2 -3.70 -11.67 5.47
CA SER A 2 -4.74 -11.31 4.50
C SER A 2 -4.64 -12.20 3.26
N ARG A 3 -5.74 -12.85 2.88
CA ARG A 3 -5.84 -13.67 1.65
C ARG A 3 -5.51 -12.78 0.43
N LEU A 4 -4.61 -13.25 -0.43
CA LEU A 4 -4.28 -12.55 -1.68
C LEU A 4 -5.52 -12.52 -2.61
N PRO A 5 -5.68 -11.47 -3.44
CA PRO A 5 -6.78 -11.42 -4.39
C PRO A 5 -6.78 -12.64 -5.31
N ALA A 6 -7.95 -13.22 -5.59
CA ALA A 6 -8.08 -14.43 -6.40
C ALA A 6 -7.41 -14.32 -7.79
N GLN A 7 -7.46 -13.12 -8.38
CA GLN A 7 -6.79 -12.83 -9.66
C GLN A 7 -5.26 -12.92 -9.55
N TYR A 8 -4.68 -12.43 -8.46
CA TYR A 8 -3.24 -12.52 -8.24
C TYR A 8 -2.82 -14.00 -8.13
N THR A 9 -3.51 -14.79 -7.31
CA THR A 9 -3.24 -16.23 -7.17
C THR A 9 -3.39 -16.98 -8.50
N GLY A 10 -4.36 -16.61 -9.32
CA GLY A 10 -4.54 -17.19 -10.66
C GLY A 10 -3.40 -16.86 -11.63
N ILE A 11 -2.80 -15.68 -11.53
CA ILE A 11 -1.60 -15.32 -12.31
C ILE A 11 -0.39 -16.11 -11.81
N GLN A 12 -0.19 -16.21 -10.48
CA GLN A 12 0.90 -17.00 -9.89
C GLN A 12 0.91 -18.45 -10.35
N ASN A 13 -0.27 -19.09 -10.39
CA ASN A 13 -0.35 -20.48 -10.81
C ASN A 13 -0.11 -20.68 -12.31
N ARG A 14 -0.51 -19.73 -13.16
CA ARG A 14 -0.37 -19.84 -14.63
C ARG A 14 1.01 -19.41 -15.13
N TYR A 15 1.64 -18.46 -14.47
CA TYR A 15 2.89 -17.83 -14.91
C TYR A 15 3.91 -17.79 -13.77
N GLN A 16 4.30 -18.97 -13.30
CA GLN A 16 5.16 -19.13 -12.12
C GLN A 16 6.52 -18.43 -12.28
N GLU A 17 7.18 -18.58 -13.43
CA GLU A 17 8.48 -17.95 -13.70
C GLU A 17 8.37 -16.42 -13.73
N VAL A 18 7.29 -15.87 -14.30
CA VAL A 18 7.05 -14.42 -14.35
C VAL A 18 6.91 -13.84 -12.95
N ILE A 19 6.14 -14.51 -12.09
CA ILE A 19 5.96 -14.07 -10.71
C ILE A 19 7.25 -14.23 -9.91
N ALA A 20 8.01 -15.31 -10.10
CA ALA A 20 9.31 -15.48 -9.45
C ALA A 20 10.29 -14.35 -9.84
N ALA A 21 10.31 -13.96 -11.11
CA ALA A 21 11.11 -12.84 -11.60
C ALA A 21 10.65 -11.51 -11.01
N LEU A 22 9.33 -11.26 -10.97
CA LEU A 22 8.74 -10.06 -10.37
C LEU A 22 9.06 -9.93 -8.88
N GLU A 23 8.94 -11.02 -8.12
CA GLU A 23 9.29 -11.05 -6.70
C GLU A 23 10.78 -10.81 -6.48
N ASN A 24 11.63 -11.36 -7.36
CA ASN A 24 13.06 -11.10 -7.31
C ASN A 24 13.40 -9.63 -7.55
N LEU A 25 12.80 -9.00 -8.57
CA LEU A 25 12.92 -7.57 -8.82
C LEU A 25 12.46 -6.75 -7.60
N GLY A 26 11.33 -7.13 -7.00
CA GLY A 26 10.79 -6.49 -5.82
C GLY A 26 11.72 -6.57 -4.60
N ARG A 27 12.48 -7.66 -4.44
CA ARG A 27 13.52 -7.78 -3.39
C ARG A 27 14.74 -6.93 -3.73
N ALA A 28 15.26 -7.06 -4.95
CA ALA A 28 16.46 -6.36 -5.37
C ALA A 28 16.32 -4.84 -5.27
N THR A 29 15.18 -4.29 -5.71
CA THR A 29 14.90 -2.84 -5.64
C THR A 29 14.83 -2.33 -4.20
N LYS A 30 14.24 -3.11 -3.28
CA LYS A 30 14.17 -2.74 -1.84
C LYS A 30 15.54 -2.78 -1.15
N SER A 31 16.45 -3.63 -1.59
CA SER A 31 17.80 -3.74 -1.01
C SER A 31 18.84 -2.82 -1.67
N ALA A 32 18.49 -2.13 -2.76
CA ALA A 32 19.46 -1.41 -3.58
C ALA A 32 19.86 -0.02 -3.03
N GLY A 33 19.18 0.50 -2.01
CA GLY A 33 19.34 1.87 -1.57
C GLY A 33 19.25 2.05 -0.05
N PRO A 34 19.46 3.29 0.43
CA PRO A 34 19.57 3.58 1.86
C PRO A 34 18.21 3.75 2.56
N LEU A 35 17.10 3.71 1.83
CA LEU A 35 15.78 3.90 2.40
C LEU A 35 15.38 2.67 3.23
N ASP A 36 14.90 2.93 4.44
CA ASP A 36 14.33 1.88 5.26
C ASP A 36 12.99 1.37 4.69
N LYS A 37 12.46 0.31 5.29
CA LYS A 37 11.20 -0.31 4.85
C LYS A 37 10.03 0.67 4.93
N LYS A 38 9.96 1.50 5.98
CA LYS A 38 8.85 2.45 6.18
C LYS A 38 8.86 3.49 5.06
N ALA A 39 9.99 4.15 4.85
CA ALA A 39 10.17 5.15 3.80
C ALA A 39 9.90 4.56 2.42
N SER A 40 10.39 3.35 2.13
CA SER A 40 10.16 2.66 0.87
C SER A 40 8.66 2.44 0.59
N GLU A 41 7.89 2.02 1.60
CA GLU A 41 6.45 1.83 1.43
C GLU A 41 5.68 3.14 1.28
N LEU A 42 6.07 4.21 1.97
CA LEU A 42 5.44 5.52 1.81
C LEU A 42 5.71 6.11 0.42
N VAL A 43 6.92 5.92 -0.13
CA VAL A 43 7.24 6.32 -1.51
C VAL A 43 6.39 5.54 -2.51
N GLN A 44 6.27 4.23 -2.35
CA GLN A 44 5.46 3.40 -3.26
C GLN A 44 3.95 3.68 -3.11
N LEU A 45 3.48 3.99 -1.90
CA LEU A 45 2.12 4.47 -1.66
C LEU A 45 1.85 5.78 -2.41
N ALA A 46 2.77 6.74 -2.37
CA ALA A 46 2.63 7.99 -3.10
C ALA A 46 2.56 7.76 -4.61
N ALA A 47 3.42 6.89 -5.14
CA ALA A 47 3.37 6.49 -6.56
C ALA A 47 2.03 5.82 -6.92
N ALA A 48 1.54 4.90 -6.07
CA ALA A 48 0.27 4.22 -6.25
C ALA A 48 -0.92 5.21 -6.30
N ALA A 49 -0.91 6.23 -5.44
CA ALA A 49 -1.90 7.30 -5.46
C ALA A 49 -1.82 8.12 -6.76
N ALA A 50 -0.60 8.49 -7.18
CA ALA A 50 -0.38 9.26 -8.41
C ALA A 50 -0.87 8.55 -9.68
N VAL A 51 -0.78 7.22 -9.74
CA VAL A 51 -1.29 6.42 -10.86
C VAL A 51 -2.73 5.90 -10.65
N HIS A 52 -3.42 6.39 -9.62
CA HIS A 52 -4.81 6.05 -9.30
C HIS A 52 -5.06 4.53 -9.13
N SER A 53 -4.11 3.82 -8.51
CA SER A 53 -4.19 2.37 -8.33
C SER A 53 -4.66 2.00 -6.93
N GLU A 54 -5.98 1.86 -6.75
CA GLU A 54 -6.62 1.53 -5.47
C GLU A 54 -6.01 0.29 -4.79
N GLY A 55 -5.86 -0.82 -5.52
CA GLY A 55 -5.31 -2.06 -4.97
C GLY A 55 -3.86 -1.89 -4.47
N SER A 56 -3.08 -1.05 -5.16
CA SER A 56 -1.70 -0.73 -4.76
C SER A 56 -1.67 0.21 -3.56
N VAL A 57 -2.57 1.19 -3.48
CA VAL A 57 -2.74 2.05 -2.30
C VAL A 57 -3.05 1.22 -1.06
N HIS A 58 -4.01 0.30 -1.16
CA HIS A 58 -4.34 -0.63 -0.06
C HIS A 58 -3.16 -1.51 0.36
N SER A 59 -2.36 -1.97 -0.59
CA SER A 59 -1.20 -2.82 -0.35
C SER A 59 -0.08 -2.05 0.36
N HIS A 60 0.34 -0.91 -0.18
CA HIS A 60 1.43 -0.11 0.36
C HIS A 60 1.06 0.56 1.69
N ALA A 61 -0.18 1.02 1.87
CA ALA A 61 -0.66 1.52 3.17
C ALA A 61 -0.54 0.44 4.25
N ARG A 62 -1.00 -0.79 3.98
CA ARG A 62 -0.90 -1.90 4.95
C ARG A 62 0.55 -2.24 5.27
N ARG A 63 1.41 -2.31 4.25
CA ARG A 63 2.83 -2.66 4.40
C ARG A 63 3.63 -1.56 5.09
N ALA A 64 3.27 -0.29 4.90
CA ALA A 64 3.84 0.84 5.64
C ALA A 64 3.51 0.73 7.14
N LEU A 65 2.25 0.44 7.49
CA LEU A 65 1.83 0.22 8.87
C LEU A 65 2.54 -0.99 9.50
N GLU A 66 2.70 -2.10 8.75
CA GLU A 66 3.50 -3.26 9.18
C GLU A 66 5.00 -2.93 9.36
N ALA A 67 5.50 -1.90 8.67
CA ALA A 67 6.85 -1.39 8.82
C ALA A 67 7.00 -0.35 9.94
N GLY A 68 5.94 -0.09 10.71
CA GLY A 68 5.95 0.83 11.84
C GLY A 68 5.53 2.26 11.51
N ALA A 69 4.97 2.52 10.32
CA ALA A 69 4.34 3.81 10.05
C ALA A 69 3.12 4.02 10.94
N THR A 70 2.90 5.25 11.40
CA THR A 70 1.63 5.63 12.05
C THR A 70 0.55 5.90 11.00
N ALA A 71 -0.72 5.87 11.42
CA ALA A 71 -1.83 6.28 10.56
C ALA A 71 -1.66 7.71 10.03
N ASP A 72 -1.13 8.61 10.85
CA ASP A 72 -0.92 10.01 10.50
C ASP A 72 0.23 10.16 9.50
N GLU A 73 1.33 9.39 9.63
CA GLU A 73 2.40 9.36 8.62
C GLU A 73 1.87 8.91 7.25
N VAL A 74 1.02 7.89 7.22
CA VAL A 74 0.42 7.37 5.98
C VAL A 74 -0.51 8.41 5.33
N ARG A 75 -1.40 9.03 6.11
CA ARG A 75 -2.29 10.09 5.59
C ARG A 75 -1.49 11.30 5.12
N HIS A 76 -0.50 11.73 5.89
CA HIS A 76 0.31 12.90 5.55
C HIS A 76 1.09 12.68 4.26
N ALA A 77 1.65 11.49 4.03
CA ALA A 77 2.32 11.16 2.77
C ALA A 77 1.42 11.36 1.54
N ILE A 78 0.12 11.06 1.66
CA ILE A 78 -0.87 11.32 0.60
C ILE A 78 -1.23 12.81 0.49
N VAL A 79 -1.43 13.50 1.62
CA VAL A 79 -1.75 14.94 1.65
C VAL A 79 -0.66 15.78 0.98
N LEU A 80 0.61 15.42 1.16
CA LEU A 80 1.76 16.09 0.52
C LEU A 80 1.67 16.12 -1.02
N LEU A 81 0.90 15.22 -1.63
CA LEU A 81 0.76 15.12 -3.07
C LEU A 81 -0.25 16.11 -3.67
N THR A 82 -0.99 16.86 -2.84
CA THR A 82 -2.10 17.73 -3.28
C THR A 82 -1.69 18.70 -4.38
N SER A 83 -0.52 19.33 -4.26
CA SER A 83 -0.01 20.27 -5.27
C SER A 83 0.52 19.59 -6.54
N THR A 84 0.78 18.28 -6.48
CA THR A 84 1.39 17.53 -7.59
C THR A 84 0.35 16.78 -8.42
N ILE A 85 -0.65 16.16 -7.78
CA ILE A 85 -1.63 15.28 -8.45
C ILE A 85 -3.08 15.76 -8.30
N GLY A 86 -3.30 16.90 -7.63
CA GLY A 86 -4.60 17.53 -7.45
C GLY A 86 -5.45 16.89 -6.36
N PHE A 87 -6.38 17.69 -5.82
CA PHE A 87 -7.26 17.29 -4.72
C PHE A 87 -8.13 16.05 -5.00
N PRO A 88 -8.75 15.87 -6.19
CA PRO A 88 -9.60 14.69 -6.43
C PRO A 88 -8.84 13.37 -6.28
N THR A 89 -7.62 13.30 -6.81
CA THR A 89 -6.77 12.10 -6.71
C THR A 89 -6.35 11.84 -5.26
N VAL A 90 -5.97 12.89 -4.53
CA VAL A 90 -5.64 12.81 -3.10
C VAL A 90 -6.83 12.36 -2.27
N SER A 91 -8.01 12.92 -2.51
CA SER A 91 -9.24 12.56 -1.78
C SER A 91 -9.61 11.10 -1.96
N ALA A 92 -9.49 10.56 -3.19
CA ALA A 92 -9.72 9.14 -3.45
C ALA A 92 -8.69 8.26 -2.71
N ALA A 93 -7.40 8.62 -2.80
CA ALA A 93 -6.33 7.88 -2.13
C ALA A 93 -6.50 7.87 -0.59
N LEU A 94 -6.92 8.99 0.01
CA LEU A 94 -7.22 9.06 1.44
C LEU A 94 -8.37 8.11 1.82
N SER A 95 -9.46 8.07 1.04
CA SER A 95 -10.56 7.13 1.26
C SER A 95 -10.08 5.67 1.30
N TRP A 96 -9.23 5.26 0.35
CA TRP A 96 -8.69 3.90 0.30
C TRP A 96 -7.68 3.60 1.42
N VAL A 97 -6.95 4.61 1.90
CA VAL A 97 -6.10 4.48 3.09
C VAL A 97 -6.98 4.26 4.31
N ASP A 98 -8.08 5.00 4.45
CA ASP A 98 -8.99 4.85 5.58
C ASP A 98 -9.67 3.47 5.60
N ASP A 99 -10.00 2.89 4.44
CA ASP A 99 -10.46 1.49 4.34
C ASP A 99 -9.49 0.48 4.98
N VAL A 100 -8.17 0.75 4.89
CA VAL A 100 -7.13 -0.09 5.51
C VAL A 100 -7.06 0.16 7.02
N LEU A 101 -7.15 1.41 7.44
CA LEU A 101 -7.05 1.81 8.84
C LEU A 101 -8.26 1.34 9.66
N GLU A 102 -9.47 1.39 9.08
CA GLU A 102 -10.69 0.90 9.70
C GLU A 102 -10.65 -0.62 9.92
N LYS A 103 -10.18 -1.39 8.93
CA LYS A 103 -9.99 -2.85 9.04
C LYS A 103 -8.95 -3.24 10.10
N ARG A 104 -8.09 -2.31 10.52
CA ARG A 104 -7.05 -2.52 11.54
C ARG A 104 -7.49 -2.14 12.96
N LYS A 105 -8.60 -1.41 13.14
CA LYS A 105 -9.12 -1.17 14.49
C LYS A 105 -9.48 -2.53 15.10
N PRO A 106 -8.96 -2.91 16.28
CA PRO A 106 -9.47 -4.07 16.97
C PRO A 106 -10.98 -3.88 17.16
N SER A 107 -11.78 -4.89 16.83
CA SER A 107 -13.23 -4.84 17.04
C SER A 107 -13.48 -4.51 18.51
N SER A 108 -13.88 -3.27 18.81
CA SER A 108 -14.54 -2.98 20.06
C SER A 108 -15.82 -3.82 20.07
N THR A 109 -15.92 -4.73 21.03
CA THR A 109 -17.02 -5.69 21.27
C THR A 109 -18.39 -5.00 21.39
N PRO A 110 -19.51 -5.75 21.34
CA PRO A 110 -20.76 -5.34 20.71
C PRO A 110 -21.49 -4.23 21.45
N LYS A 111 -22.34 -3.50 20.71
CA LYS A 111 -23.40 -2.68 21.30
C LYS A 111 -24.33 -3.59 22.12
N ASP A 112 -24.50 -3.22 23.38
CA ASP A 112 -25.53 -3.74 24.30
C ASP A 112 -26.94 -3.67 23.69
#